data_AF-A0AA46TVC7-F1
#
_entry.id   AF-A0AA46TVC7-F1
#
_cell.length_a   1.000
_cell.length_b   1.000
_cell.length_c   1.000
_cell.angle_alpha   90.00
_cell.angle_beta   90.00
_cell.angle_gamma   90.00
#
_symmetry.space_group_name_H-M   'P 1'
#
loop_
_entity.id
_entity.type
_entity.pdbx_description
1 polymer ?
#
loop_
_entity_poly.entity_id
_entity_poly.type
_entity_poly.pdbx_seq_one_letter_code
_entity_poly.pdbx_strand_id
1 'polypeptide(L)'
;MLFLFADNIGQHVIQKDAQAYIETSPETMKKNKESQKVKEEASYDPEEVTSLNTEDIIAAQFSKDALAAVGVISIPNLQINLPIFLGVGYNTMMYGSGTMKPDQVMGQGNYSLASHTIFDMQGSAISDVLFGNLKNAQKGQEVYITDKEKVYLYTIDKIEQRSEEEGELILDHSNKKELTLVTCLGYRAPGRLVIHGNLKSVKDYNNQTDKVFKQPFNQWYK
;
A
#
# COMPACT_ATOMS: atom_id res chain seq x y z
N MET A 1 -26.15 -2.99 -23.03
CA MET A 1 -25.97 -1.58 -22.59
C MET A 1 -26.33 -1.38 -21.11
N LEU A 2 -26.19 -2.41 -20.25
CA LEU A 2 -26.40 -2.33 -18.79
C LEU A 2 -25.12 -2.65 -17.99
N PHE A 3 -24.14 -3.29 -18.62
CA PHE A 3 -22.87 -3.70 -18.00
C PHE A 3 -21.84 -2.56 -17.88
N LEU A 4 -21.90 -1.53 -18.73
CA LEU A 4 -20.94 -0.40 -18.70
C LEU A 4 -21.19 0.60 -17.56
N PHE A 5 -22.33 0.53 -16.87
CA PHE A 5 -22.65 1.44 -15.75
C PHE A 5 -22.27 0.88 -14.38
N ALA A 6 -22.18 -0.45 -14.23
CA ALA A 6 -21.80 -1.09 -12.97
C ALA A 6 -20.30 -0.93 -12.66
N ASP A 7 -19.45 -0.98 -13.70
CA ASP A 7 -18.00 -0.86 -13.55
C ASP A 7 -17.58 0.50 -12.96
N ASN A 8 -18.28 1.59 -13.32
CA ASN A 8 -17.96 2.94 -12.83
C ASN A 8 -18.38 3.21 -11.38
N ILE A 9 -19.46 2.58 -10.90
CA ILE A 9 -19.98 2.83 -9.54
C ILE A 9 -19.06 2.19 -8.51
N GLY A 10 -18.64 0.95 -8.75
CA GLY A 10 -17.72 0.23 -7.89
C GLY A 10 -16.37 0.93 -7.72
N GLN A 11 -15.82 1.42 -8.82
CA GLN A 11 -14.57 2.18 -8.83
C GLN A 11 -14.70 3.49 -8.04
N HIS A 12 -15.79 4.23 -8.23
CA HIS A 12 -16.02 5.49 -7.49
C HIS A 12 -16.16 5.26 -5.99
N VAL A 13 -16.78 4.16 -5.57
CA VAL A 13 -16.89 3.77 -4.16
C VAL A 13 -15.52 3.46 -3.58
N ILE A 14 -14.71 2.62 -4.24
CA ILE A 14 -13.35 2.27 -3.77
C ILE A 14 -12.49 3.52 -3.62
N GLN A 15 -12.55 4.44 -4.59
CA GLN A 15 -11.79 5.69 -4.55
C GLN A 15 -12.22 6.60 -3.40
N LYS A 16 -13.53 6.78 -3.22
CA LYS A 16 -14.07 7.61 -2.16
C LYS A 16 -13.71 7.05 -0.78
N ASP A 17 -13.81 5.74 -0.61
CA ASP A 17 -13.48 5.08 0.65
C ASP A 17 -11.97 5.13 0.91
N ALA A 18 -11.13 4.86 -0.09
CA ALA A 18 -9.68 4.96 0.02
C ALA A 18 -9.22 6.40 0.35
N GLN A 19 -9.83 7.40 -0.28
CA GLN A 19 -9.55 8.81 0.02
C GLN A 19 -9.95 9.17 1.46
N ALA A 20 -11.10 8.67 1.95
CA ALA A 20 -11.51 8.88 3.34
C ALA A 20 -10.49 8.28 4.33
N TYR A 21 -9.89 7.13 4.01
CA TYR A 21 -8.83 6.55 4.85
C TYR A 21 -7.55 7.38 4.87
N ILE A 22 -7.15 7.99 3.75
CA ILE A 22 -6.03 8.94 3.69
C ILE A 22 -6.30 10.15 4.57
N GLU A 23 -7.56 10.57 4.71
CA GLU A 23 -7.98 11.73 5.49
C GLU A 23 -8.09 11.46 7.01
N THR A 24 -8.05 10.19 7.45
CA THR A 24 -8.09 9.77 8.88
C THR A 24 -7.17 10.61 9.78
N SER A 25 -7.66 11.09 10.93
CA SER A 25 -6.87 11.96 11.82
C SER A 25 -5.70 11.21 12.48
N PRO A 26 -4.60 11.90 12.90
CA PRO A 26 -3.50 11.27 13.61
C PRO A 26 -3.95 10.55 14.90
N GLU A 27 -4.89 11.13 15.65
CA GLU A 27 -5.42 10.52 16.88
C GLU A 27 -6.16 9.22 16.58
N THR A 28 -6.90 9.19 15.47
CA THR A 28 -7.61 8.00 15.01
C THR A 28 -6.64 6.93 14.51
N MET A 29 -5.61 7.31 13.73
CA MET A 29 -4.56 6.40 13.28
C MET A 29 -3.81 5.76 14.45
N LYS A 30 -3.48 6.57 15.46
CA LYS A 30 -2.86 6.09 16.69
C LYS A 30 -3.75 5.09 17.44
N LYS A 31 -5.03 5.44 17.64
CA LYS A 31 -6.01 4.54 18.25
C LYS A 31 -6.16 3.23 17.49
N ASN A 32 -6.19 3.30 16.15
CA ASN A 32 -6.26 2.12 15.29
C ASN A 32 -5.04 1.22 15.47
N LYS A 33 -3.84 1.80 15.50
CA LYS A 33 -2.57 1.09 15.70
C LYS A 33 -2.48 0.40 17.07
N GLU A 34 -3.07 0.99 18.10
CA GLU A 34 -3.07 0.47 19.48
C GLU A 34 -4.25 -0.47 19.79
N SER A 35 -5.24 -0.55 18.90
CA SER A 35 -6.44 -1.36 19.10
C SER A 35 -6.16 -2.86 19.01
N GLN A 36 -6.42 -3.59 20.09
CA GLN A 36 -6.31 -5.06 20.12
C GLN A 36 -7.21 -5.72 19.07
N LYS A 37 -8.46 -5.25 18.94
CA LYS A 37 -9.39 -5.77 17.94
C LYS A 37 -8.83 -5.66 16.52
N VAL A 38 -8.27 -4.50 16.16
CA VAL A 38 -7.70 -4.29 14.81
C VAL A 38 -6.48 -5.18 14.59
N LYS A 39 -5.65 -5.39 15.62
CA LYS A 39 -4.50 -6.30 15.54
C LYS A 39 -4.90 -7.76 15.40
N GLU A 40 -5.97 -8.20 16.06
CA GLU A 40 -6.49 -9.57 15.98
C GLU A 40 -7.15 -9.87 14.64
N GLU A 41 -7.79 -8.87 14.02
CA GLU A 41 -8.39 -8.98 12.68
C GLU A 41 -7.36 -8.84 11.54
N ALA A 42 -6.14 -8.38 11.84
CA ALA A 42 -5.08 -8.23 10.84
C ALA A 42 -4.47 -9.58 10.46
N SER A 43 -4.65 -9.99 9.21
CA SER A 43 -3.95 -11.16 8.65
C SER A 43 -2.53 -10.79 8.21
N TYR A 44 -1.56 -11.64 8.54
CA TYR A 44 -0.17 -11.55 8.10
C TYR A 44 0.24 -12.77 7.27
N ASP A 45 -0.75 -13.49 6.72
CA ASP A 45 -0.50 -14.64 5.88
C ASP A 45 0.04 -14.19 4.51
N PRO A 46 1.28 -14.58 4.13
CA PRO A 46 1.83 -14.26 2.82
C PRO A 46 1.01 -14.81 1.64
N GLU A 47 0.23 -15.89 1.86
CA GLU A 47 -0.66 -16.47 0.84
C GLU A 47 -1.84 -15.55 0.52
N GLU A 48 -2.19 -14.59 1.38
CA GLU A 48 -3.24 -13.61 1.08
C GLU A 48 -2.77 -12.52 0.10
N VAL A 49 -1.46 -12.41 -0.14
CA VAL A 49 -0.89 -11.51 -1.15
C VAL A 49 -0.99 -12.13 -2.55
N THR A 50 -2.19 -12.38 -3.06
CA THR A 50 -2.41 -12.93 -4.41
C THR A 50 -2.79 -11.87 -5.41
N SER A 51 -2.82 -12.19 -6.71
CA SER A 51 -3.30 -11.24 -7.73
C SER A 51 -4.83 -11.25 -7.74
N LEU A 52 -5.46 -10.08 -7.67
CA LEU A 52 -6.92 -9.95 -7.77
C LEU A 52 -7.38 -9.96 -9.22
N ASN A 53 -8.58 -10.51 -9.45
CA ASN A 53 -9.32 -10.38 -10.70
C ASN A 53 -10.51 -9.40 -10.57
N THR A 54 -11.25 -9.17 -11.64
CA THR A 54 -12.38 -8.23 -11.66
C THR A 54 -13.56 -8.68 -10.78
N GLU A 55 -13.79 -9.99 -10.64
CA GLU A 55 -14.89 -10.53 -9.80
C GLU A 55 -14.63 -10.29 -8.31
N ASP A 56 -13.36 -10.42 -7.90
CA ASP A 56 -12.89 -10.09 -6.55
C ASP A 56 -13.23 -8.62 -6.21
N ILE A 57 -12.93 -7.69 -7.11
CA ILE A 57 -13.22 -6.25 -6.95
C ILE A 57 -14.72 -6.00 -6.72
N ILE A 58 -15.60 -6.74 -7.40
CA ILE A 58 -17.05 -6.61 -7.24
C ILE A 58 -17.47 -7.14 -5.86
N ALA A 59 -16.93 -8.26 -5.40
CA ALA A 59 -17.25 -8.81 -4.08
C ALA A 59 -16.83 -7.87 -2.93
N ALA A 60 -15.69 -7.20 -3.06
CA ALA A 60 -15.19 -6.27 -2.05
C ALA A 60 -16.13 -5.09 -1.79
N GLN A 61 -16.85 -4.62 -2.82
CA GLN A 61 -17.85 -3.52 -2.69
C GLN A 61 -19.00 -3.87 -1.73
N PHE A 62 -19.27 -5.16 -1.52
CA PHE A 62 -20.29 -5.63 -0.61
C PHE A 62 -19.74 -6.02 0.77
N SER A 63 -18.41 -6.08 0.92
CA SER A 63 -17.75 -6.21 2.21
C SER A 63 -17.81 -4.85 2.93
N LYS A 64 -18.42 -4.83 4.12
CA LYS A 64 -18.61 -3.61 4.93
C LYS A 64 -17.62 -3.51 6.08
N ASP A 65 -16.55 -4.27 6.05
CA ASP A 65 -15.59 -4.26 7.13
C ASP A 65 -14.80 -2.96 7.06
N ALA A 66 -15.11 -2.07 8.00
CA ALA A 66 -14.45 -0.78 8.12
C ALA A 66 -12.96 -1.04 8.41
N LEU A 67 -12.10 -0.70 7.45
CA LEU A 67 -10.67 -0.79 7.63
C LEU A 67 -10.19 0.32 8.56
N ALA A 68 -9.14 0.03 9.32
CA ALA A 68 -8.60 0.94 10.31
C ALA A 68 -7.24 1.46 9.82
N ALA A 69 -7.24 2.60 9.13
CA ALA A 69 -6.01 3.21 8.63
C ALA A 69 -5.07 3.61 9.78
N VAL A 70 -3.79 3.31 9.64
CA VAL A 70 -2.72 3.61 10.61
C VAL A 70 -1.64 4.53 10.03
N GLY A 71 -1.73 4.86 8.74
CA GLY A 71 -0.80 5.77 8.08
C GLY A 71 -1.11 5.97 6.60
N VAL A 72 -0.20 6.61 5.89
CA VAL A 72 -0.28 6.86 4.44
C VAL A 72 1.11 6.68 3.83
N ILE A 73 1.18 6.06 2.64
CA ILE A 73 2.38 6.02 1.78
C ILE A 73 2.16 6.92 0.56
N SER A 74 3.18 7.70 0.20
CA SER A 74 3.21 8.52 -1.00
C SER A 74 4.53 8.37 -1.77
N ILE A 75 4.42 8.20 -3.09
CA ILE A 75 5.54 8.25 -4.04
C ILE A 75 5.12 9.18 -5.19
N PRO A 76 5.34 10.51 -5.07
CA PRO A 76 4.83 11.49 -6.04
C PRO A 76 5.29 11.24 -7.47
N ASN A 77 6.55 10.84 -7.67
CA ASN A 77 7.10 10.53 -8.99
C ASN A 77 6.43 9.33 -9.68
N LEU A 78 5.77 8.47 -8.91
CA LEU A 78 5.03 7.31 -9.41
C LEU A 78 3.52 7.50 -9.31
N GLN A 79 3.06 8.68 -8.88
CA GLN A 79 1.65 8.96 -8.59
C GLN A 79 1.06 7.86 -7.71
N ILE A 80 1.68 7.54 -6.58
CA ILE A 80 1.15 6.58 -5.60
C ILE A 80 0.79 7.36 -4.33
N ASN A 81 -0.45 7.26 -3.86
CA ASN A 81 -0.87 7.80 -2.56
C ASN A 81 -1.94 6.88 -1.96
N LEU A 82 -1.55 6.06 -1.00
CA LEU A 82 -2.39 4.98 -0.47
C LEU A 82 -2.45 5.03 1.05
N PRO A 83 -3.60 4.71 1.67
CA PRO A 83 -3.63 4.44 3.10
C PRO A 83 -2.78 3.20 3.43
N ILE A 84 -2.28 3.16 4.67
CA ILE A 84 -1.58 2.02 5.26
C ILE A 84 -2.50 1.42 6.33
N PHE A 85 -2.73 0.11 6.27
CA PHE A 85 -3.50 -0.66 7.23
C PHE A 85 -2.63 -1.73 7.93
N LEU A 86 -3.16 -2.31 9.01
CA LEU A 86 -2.55 -3.47 9.64
C LEU A 86 -2.87 -4.75 8.85
N GLY A 87 -1.87 -5.61 8.68
CA GLY A 87 -1.99 -6.85 7.92
C GLY A 87 -2.01 -6.67 6.41
N VAL A 88 -2.03 -7.79 5.69
CA VAL A 88 -2.08 -7.89 4.22
C VAL A 88 -3.35 -8.60 3.73
N GLY A 89 -4.41 -8.52 4.53
CA GLY A 89 -5.66 -9.19 4.19
C GLY A 89 -6.35 -8.63 2.95
N TYR A 90 -7.28 -9.43 2.42
CA TYR A 90 -8.00 -9.14 1.17
C TYR A 90 -8.52 -7.70 1.05
N ASN A 91 -9.26 -7.21 2.06
CA ASN A 91 -9.80 -5.85 2.05
C ASN A 91 -8.68 -4.80 2.13
N THR A 92 -7.70 -5.00 3.00
CA THR A 92 -6.54 -4.10 3.16
C THR A 92 -5.83 -3.85 1.82
N MET A 93 -5.63 -4.92 1.06
CA MET A 93 -4.93 -4.85 -0.22
C MET A 93 -5.78 -4.29 -1.37
N MET A 94 -7.11 -4.27 -1.25
CA MET A 94 -8.02 -3.64 -2.21
C MET A 94 -8.07 -2.11 -2.06
N TYR A 95 -8.03 -1.61 -0.82
CA TYR A 95 -8.22 -0.17 -0.53
C TYR A 95 -6.91 0.58 -0.27
N GLY A 96 -5.77 -0.10 -0.24
CA GLY A 96 -4.48 0.55 -0.04
C GLY A 96 -3.32 -0.43 0.15
N SER A 97 -2.46 -0.10 1.10
CA SER A 97 -1.27 -0.89 1.43
C SER A 97 -1.39 -1.46 2.85
N GLY A 98 -0.72 -2.59 3.06
CA GLY A 98 -0.83 -3.38 4.27
C GLY A 98 0.53 -3.70 4.86
N THR A 99 0.62 -3.70 6.19
CA THR A 99 1.85 -4.09 6.88
C THR A 99 2.08 -5.58 6.78
N MET A 100 3.28 -5.99 6.36
CA MET A 100 3.63 -7.41 6.14
C MET A 100 4.08 -8.16 7.40
N LYS A 101 4.34 -7.45 8.51
CA LYS A 101 4.68 -8.01 9.81
C LYS A 101 3.89 -7.33 10.92
N PRO A 102 3.61 -8.04 12.03
CA PRO A 102 3.02 -7.43 13.23
C PRO A 102 3.99 -6.42 13.87
N ASP A 103 3.41 -5.47 14.59
CA ASP A 103 4.11 -4.50 15.46
C ASP A 103 5.24 -3.68 14.81
N GLN A 104 5.24 -3.55 13.48
CA GLN A 104 6.20 -2.72 12.76
C GLN A 104 6.08 -1.24 13.17
N VAL A 105 7.23 -0.57 13.27
CA VAL A 105 7.31 0.84 13.63
C VAL A 105 7.96 1.62 12.50
N MET A 106 7.28 2.66 12.00
CA MET A 106 7.83 3.53 10.96
C MET A 106 9.19 4.10 11.40
N GLY A 107 10.17 4.06 10.50
CA GLY A 107 11.53 4.55 10.76
C GLY A 107 12.39 3.62 11.63
N GLN A 108 11.96 2.38 11.88
CA GLN A 108 12.71 1.36 12.60
C GLN A 108 12.71 0.04 11.83
N GLY A 109 13.79 -0.74 11.95
CA GLY A 109 13.92 -2.03 11.28
C GLY A 109 13.71 -1.92 9.77
N ASN A 110 13.12 -2.95 9.19
CA ASN A 110 12.64 -2.99 7.82
C ASN A 110 11.11 -2.87 7.81
N TYR A 111 10.59 -1.66 7.64
CA TYR A 111 9.16 -1.40 7.55
C TYR A 111 8.65 -1.90 6.21
N SER A 112 7.86 -2.97 6.21
CA SER A 112 7.48 -3.71 5.01
C SER A 112 5.99 -3.55 4.71
N LEU A 113 5.70 -3.13 3.49
CA LEU A 113 4.36 -2.88 2.97
C LEU A 113 4.10 -3.70 1.70
N ALA A 114 2.91 -4.29 1.61
CA ALA A 114 2.40 -4.88 0.38
C ALA A 114 1.20 -4.08 -0.14
N SER A 115 0.92 -4.20 -1.43
CA SER A 115 -0.35 -3.84 -2.07
C SER A 115 -0.45 -4.59 -3.40
N HIS A 116 -1.65 -4.71 -3.95
CA HIS A 116 -1.84 -5.40 -5.22
C HIS A 116 -1.39 -4.58 -6.42
N THR A 117 -1.06 -5.30 -7.48
CA THR A 117 -1.12 -4.82 -8.85
C THR A 117 -2.32 -5.49 -9.51
N ILE A 118 -3.23 -4.69 -10.06
CA ILE A 118 -4.39 -5.20 -10.81
C ILE A 118 -3.92 -5.50 -12.24
N PHE A 119 -4.38 -6.60 -12.81
CA PHE A 119 -4.09 -6.96 -14.20
C PHE A 119 -5.39 -7.01 -15.00
N ASP A 120 -5.35 -6.51 -16.24
CA ASP A 120 -6.49 -6.64 -17.14
C ASP A 120 -6.64 -8.08 -17.66
N MET A 121 -7.72 -8.35 -18.40
CA MET A 121 -7.99 -9.67 -18.99
C MET A 121 -6.89 -10.15 -19.98
N GLN A 122 -6.03 -9.23 -20.45
CA GLN A 122 -4.91 -9.53 -21.34
C GLN A 122 -3.60 -9.78 -20.55
N GLY A 123 -3.64 -9.66 -19.22
CA GLY A 123 -2.50 -9.86 -18.32
C GLY A 123 -1.60 -8.63 -18.20
N SER A 124 -2.03 -7.46 -18.68
CA SER A 124 -1.26 -6.22 -18.55
C SER A 124 -1.51 -5.58 -17.19
N ALA A 125 -0.43 -5.21 -16.50
CA ALA A 125 -0.52 -4.47 -15.24
C ALA A 125 -1.20 -3.13 -15.47
N ILE A 126 -2.33 -2.94 -14.82
CA ILE A 126 -3.08 -1.71 -14.76
C ILE A 126 -2.23 -0.67 -14.02
N SER A 127 -1.74 0.30 -14.78
CA SER A 127 -1.04 1.46 -14.23
C SER A 127 -2.02 2.35 -13.45
N ASP A 128 -1.48 3.19 -12.58
CA ASP A 128 -2.21 4.21 -11.84
C ASP A 128 -3.18 3.71 -10.75
N VAL A 129 -3.27 2.40 -10.48
CA VAL A 129 -4.04 1.86 -9.34
C VAL A 129 -3.10 1.18 -8.34
N LEU A 130 -3.29 1.43 -7.05
CA LEU A 130 -2.54 0.77 -5.96
C LEU A 130 -1.02 0.81 -6.23
N PHE A 131 -0.32 -0.33 -6.17
CA PHE A 131 1.10 -0.46 -6.48
C PHE A 131 1.39 -0.72 -7.97
N GLY A 132 0.41 -0.59 -8.87
CA GLY A 132 0.59 -0.79 -10.31
C GLY A 132 1.71 0.06 -10.94
N ASN A 133 1.95 1.27 -10.42
CA ASN A 133 3.04 2.14 -10.88
C ASN A 133 4.42 1.81 -10.27
N LEU A 134 4.53 0.88 -9.32
CA LEU A 134 5.83 0.47 -8.78
C LEU A 134 6.74 -0.16 -9.84
N LYS A 135 6.18 -0.73 -10.92
CA LYS A 135 6.95 -1.24 -12.07
C LYS A 135 7.83 -0.15 -12.73
N ASN A 136 7.49 1.12 -12.53
CA ASN A 136 8.21 2.27 -13.06
C ASN A 136 9.20 2.87 -12.03
N ALA A 137 9.38 2.24 -10.87
CA ALA A 137 10.28 2.71 -9.83
C ALA A 137 11.73 2.78 -10.33
N GLN A 138 12.49 3.75 -9.81
CA GLN A 138 13.88 3.97 -10.12
C GLN A 138 14.69 4.25 -8.85
N LYS A 139 15.94 3.78 -8.83
CA LYS A 139 16.87 4.12 -7.75
C LYS A 139 17.02 5.63 -7.63
N GLY A 140 17.09 6.12 -6.39
CA GLY A 140 17.16 7.55 -6.06
C GLY A 140 15.80 8.24 -5.91
N GLN A 141 14.69 7.61 -6.31
CA GLN A 141 13.36 8.17 -6.05
C GLN A 141 13.04 8.17 -4.55
N GLU A 142 12.24 9.14 -4.16
CA GLU A 142 11.85 9.38 -2.77
C GLU A 142 10.51 8.72 -2.45
N VAL A 143 10.46 8.00 -1.33
CA VAL A 143 9.25 7.37 -0.79
C VAL A 143 8.95 7.97 0.56
N TYR A 144 7.71 8.41 0.75
CA TYR A 144 7.25 9.08 1.97
C TYR A 144 6.23 8.18 2.66
N ILE A 145 6.37 7.97 3.96
CA ILE A 145 5.29 7.41 4.79
C ILE A 145 5.02 8.34 5.97
N THR A 146 3.79 8.31 6.48
CA THR A 146 3.37 9.14 7.61
C THR A 146 2.33 8.43 8.46
N ASP A 147 2.40 8.64 9.77
CA ASP A 147 1.36 8.37 10.77
C ASP A 147 0.58 9.65 11.13
N LYS A 148 0.83 10.74 10.38
CA LYS A 148 0.36 12.12 10.60
C LYS A 148 0.85 12.78 11.89
N GLU A 149 1.72 12.13 12.66
CA GLU A 149 2.56 12.80 13.67
C GLU A 149 3.92 13.17 13.03
N LYS A 150 4.48 12.25 12.24
CA LYS A 150 5.78 12.41 11.57
C LYS A 150 5.74 11.94 10.11
N VAL A 151 6.59 12.55 9.31
CA VAL A 151 6.87 12.17 7.92
C VAL A 151 8.25 11.52 7.85
N TYR A 152 8.29 10.29 7.36
CA TYR A 152 9.48 9.48 7.19
C TYR A 152 9.81 9.43 5.69
N LEU A 153 10.96 9.96 5.32
CA LEU A 153 11.45 9.98 3.94
C LEU A 153 12.50 8.88 3.75
N TYR A 154 12.26 8.02 2.77
CA TYR A 154 13.18 6.98 2.31
C TYR A 154 13.65 7.28 0.88
N THR A 155 14.78 6.70 0.49
CA THR A 155 15.29 6.76 -0.88
C THR A 155 15.53 5.36 -1.41
N ILE A 156 14.95 5.05 -2.57
CA ILE A 156 15.07 3.75 -3.23
C ILE A 156 16.54 3.50 -3.58
N ASP A 157 17.09 2.37 -3.15
CA ASP A 157 18.47 1.94 -3.46
C ASP A 157 18.52 0.61 -4.22
N LYS A 158 17.45 -0.18 -4.14
CA LYS A 158 17.36 -1.51 -4.76
C LYS A 158 15.97 -1.79 -5.32
N ILE A 159 15.93 -2.45 -6.47
CA ILE A 159 14.72 -2.90 -7.16
C ILE A 159 15.03 -4.29 -7.67
N GLU A 160 14.23 -5.28 -7.28
CA GLU A 160 14.46 -6.68 -7.58
C GLU A 160 13.18 -7.41 -7.94
N GLN A 161 13.33 -8.50 -8.70
CA GLN A 161 12.28 -9.47 -8.94
C GLN A 161 12.61 -10.74 -8.16
N ARG A 162 11.69 -11.22 -7.34
CA ARG A 162 11.88 -12.36 -6.43
C ARG A 162 10.80 -13.41 -6.62
N SER A 163 11.06 -14.65 -6.21
CA SER A 163 9.99 -15.66 -6.13
C SER A 163 9.05 -15.37 -4.96
N GLU A 164 7.85 -15.93 -4.99
CA GLU A 164 6.78 -15.68 -4.00
C GLU A 164 7.12 -16.19 -2.60
N GLU A 165 8.00 -17.18 -2.50
CA GLU A 165 8.35 -17.88 -1.25
C GLU A 165 9.46 -17.18 -0.42
N GLU A 166 9.99 -16.05 -0.87
CA GLU A 166 11.13 -15.39 -0.20
C GLU A 166 10.71 -14.54 1.02
N GLY A 167 10.37 -15.20 2.13
CA GLY A 167 10.01 -14.54 3.40
C GLY A 167 11.14 -13.72 4.04
N GLU A 168 12.39 -13.92 3.62
CA GLU A 168 13.55 -13.18 4.15
C GLU A 168 13.56 -11.69 3.76
N LEU A 169 12.82 -11.31 2.70
CA LEU A 169 12.81 -9.96 2.14
C LEU A 169 12.34 -8.89 3.12
N ILE A 170 11.50 -9.27 4.07
CA ILE A 170 10.89 -8.37 5.05
C ILE A 170 11.60 -8.42 6.40
N LEU A 171 12.66 -9.21 6.57
CA LEU A 171 13.37 -9.32 7.84
C LEU A 171 14.11 -8.02 8.19
N ASP A 172 14.25 -7.78 9.49
CA ASP A 172 15.00 -6.63 10.00
C ASP A 172 16.51 -6.90 9.93
N HIS A 173 17.25 -5.92 9.44
CA HIS A 173 18.71 -5.94 9.47
C HIS A 173 19.24 -5.09 10.62
N SER A 174 20.25 -5.59 11.33
CA SER A 174 20.83 -4.92 12.49
C SER A 174 21.32 -3.50 12.15
N ASN A 175 20.94 -2.53 12.98
CA ASN A 175 21.29 -1.11 12.85
C ASN A 175 20.84 -0.43 11.56
N LYS A 176 19.84 -0.99 10.87
CA LYS A 176 19.28 -0.40 9.66
C LYS A 176 17.85 0.11 9.87
N LYS A 177 17.48 1.06 9.02
CA LYS A 177 16.16 1.70 8.96
C LYS A 177 15.75 1.72 7.50
N GLU A 178 14.94 0.76 7.13
CA GLU A 178 14.66 0.35 5.75
C GLU A 178 13.16 0.36 5.51
N LEU A 179 12.79 0.48 4.24
CA LEU A 179 11.44 0.32 3.74
C LEU A 179 11.48 -0.69 2.61
N THR A 180 10.61 -1.70 2.69
CA THR A 180 10.41 -2.69 1.63
C THR A 180 8.98 -2.60 1.11
N LEU A 181 8.80 -2.41 -0.19
CA LEU A 181 7.51 -2.44 -0.86
C LEU A 181 7.41 -3.68 -1.75
N VAL A 182 6.32 -4.40 -1.64
CA VAL A 182 6.10 -5.68 -2.35
C VAL A 182 4.80 -5.62 -3.15
N THR A 183 4.84 -6.05 -4.41
CA THR A 183 3.65 -6.30 -5.25
C THR A 183 3.86 -7.50 -6.18
N CYS A 184 2.80 -8.01 -6.80
CA CYS A 184 2.86 -9.08 -7.81
C CYS A 184 3.50 -8.58 -9.13
N LEU A 185 4.30 -9.42 -9.79
CA LEU A 185 4.87 -9.14 -11.12
C LEU A 185 3.91 -9.45 -12.28
N GLY A 186 2.96 -10.37 -12.09
CA GLY A 186 2.06 -10.79 -13.15
C GLY A 186 0.84 -11.56 -12.66
N TYR A 187 -0.22 -11.56 -13.47
CA TYR A 187 -1.40 -12.42 -13.26
C TYR A 187 -1.07 -13.91 -13.51
N ARG A 188 -0.12 -14.20 -14.41
CA ARG A 188 0.31 -15.55 -14.82
C ARG A 188 1.83 -15.75 -14.77
N ALA A 189 2.56 -14.76 -14.24
CA ALA A 189 4.00 -14.82 -14.06
C ALA A 189 4.25 -14.85 -12.55
N PRO A 190 4.68 -15.99 -11.99
CA PRO A 190 4.94 -16.08 -10.55
C PRO A 190 6.09 -15.13 -10.20
N GLY A 191 5.93 -14.40 -9.11
CA GLY A 191 6.98 -13.55 -8.57
C GLY A 191 6.52 -12.18 -8.08
N ARG A 192 7.43 -11.55 -7.33
CA ARG A 192 7.24 -10.28 -6.64
C ARG A 192 8.17 -9.22 -7.17
N LEU A 193 7.64 -8.02 -7.37
CA LEU A 193 8.44 -6.81 -7.50
C LEU A 193 8.73 -6.30 -6.10
N VAL A 194 10.01 -6.20 -5.77
CA VAL A 194 10.48 -5.78 -4.46
C VAL A 194 11.28 -4.49 -4.61
N ILE A 195 10.79 -3.43 -3.97
CA ILE A 195 11.44 -2.13 -3.92
C ILE A 195 11.98 -1.94 -2.51
N HIS A 196 13.27 -1.68 -2.39
CA HIS A 196 13.90 -1.39 -1.12
C HIS A 196 14.43 0.05 -1.11
N GLY A 197 14.35 0.69 0.05
CA GLY A 197 14.91 2.01 0.28
C GLY A 197 15.39 2.22 1.71
N ASN A 198 16.36 3.12 1.86
CA ASN A 198 16.93 3.48 3.15
C ASN A 198 16.29 4.76 3.69
N LEU A 199 16.06 4.82 5.00
CA LEU A 199 15.57 6.02 5.66
C LEU A 199 16.60 7.15 5.51
N LYS A 200 16.14 8.29 4.98
CA LYS A 200 16.94 9.50 4.75
C LYS A 200 16.67 10.56 5.81
N SER A 201 15.42 10.77 6.21
CA SER A 201 15.09 11.75 7.27
C SER A 201 13.73 11.51 7.90
N VAL A 202 13.54 12.03 9.11
CA VAL A 202 12.24 12.09 9.80
C VAL A 202 11.97 13.54 10.16
N LYS A 203 10.75 14.02 9.89
CA LYS A 203 10.31 15.39 10.17
C LYS A 203 8.92 15.36 10.82
N ASP A 204 8.57 16.41 11.56
CA ASP A 204 7.21 16.55 12.07
C ASP A 204 6.22 16.76 10.92
N TYR A 205 5.02 16.22 11.08
CA TYR A 205 3.93 16.46 10.16
C TYR A 205 3.35 17.87 10.34
N ASN A 206 3.28 18.64 9.25
CA ASN A 206 2.77 20.02 9.23
C ASN A 206 2.32 20.40 7.80
N ASN A 207 1.81 21.61 7.62
CA ASN A 207 1.31 22.10 6.33
C ASN A 207 2.34 22.06 5.17
N GLN A 208 3.64 22.08 5.47
CA GLN A 208 4.68 21.98 4.44
C GLN A 208 4.94 20.52 4.08
N THR A 209 5.08 19.64 5.07
CA THR A 209 5.38 18.21 4.86
C THR A 209 4.16 17.40 4.40
N ASP A 210 2.94 17.89 4.66
CA ASP A 210 1.68 17.31 4.19
C ASP A 210 1.51 17.38 2.66
N LYS A 211 2.18 18.32 1.98
CA LYS A 211 2.01 18.54 0.53
C LYS A 211 2.23 17.28 -0.32
N VAL A 212 3.13 16.39 0.09
CA VAL A 212 3.42 15.15 -0.64
C VAL A 212 2.29 14.12 -0.52
N PHE A 213 1.36 14.28 0.41
CA PHE A 213 0.21 13.38 0.64
C PHE A 213 -1.12 13.95 0.12
N LYS A 214 -1.10 15.15 -0.47
CA LYS A 214 -2.30 15.84 -1.02
C LYS A 214 -2.67 15.41 -2.43
N GLN A 215 -1.84 14.61 -3.10
CA GLN A 215 -2.22 14.09 -4.40
C GLN A 215 -3.43 13.15 -4.24
N PRO A 216 -4.37 13.12 -5.19
CA PRO A 216 -5.50 12.19 -5.12
C PRO A 216 -5.00 10.75 -4.96
N PHE A 217 -5.78 9.91 -4.28
CA PHE A 217 -5.62 8.45 -4.41
C PHE A 217 -5.46 8.09 -5.87
N ASN A 218 -4.43 7.31 -6.22
CA ASN A 218 -4.14 7.03 -7.61
C ASN A 218 -5.15 6.06 -8.20
N GLN A 219 -5.72 6.44 -9.35
CA GLN A 219 -6.87 5.80 -10.00
C GLN A 219 -6.57 5.28 -11.40
N TRP A 220 -7.35 4.28 -11.80
CA TRP A 220 -7.67 3.95 -13.19
C TRP A 220 -8.09 5.23 -13.94
N TYR A 221 -7.51 5.44 -15.12
CA TYR A 221 -7.44 6.74 -15.79
C TYR A 221 -8.79 7.42 -16.12
N LYS A 222 -8.68 8.74 -16.30
CA LYS A 222 -9.63 9.65 -16.97
C LYS A 222 -10.19 9.12 -18.29
#